data_AF-A0A6V7IP26-F1
#
_entry.id   AF-A0A6V7IP26-F1
#
_cell.length_a   1.000
_cell.length_b   1.000
_cell.length_c   1.000
_cell.angle_alpha   90.00
_cell.angle_beta   90.00
_cell.angle_gamma   90.00
#
_symmetry.space_group_name_H-M   'P 1'
#
loop_
_entity.id
_entity.type
_entity.pdbx_description
1 polymer ?
#
loop_
_entity_poly.entity_id
_entity_poly.type
_entity_poly.pdbx_seq_one_letter_code
_entity_poly.pdbx_strand_id
1 'polypeptide(L)'
;MEIEEAENMDILIRRHLSSRNFLEEHPCWQVKNSSLNGRGLFATRDIAKGELIATDFPVIIGPRCSDASSPMCINCYKTECTLFPCEKGCGLPVCSDVCENSNEHKKECEILKKWQPKRDSMWLKELMMSVVAVRGLCLSDENKELVKALKGHEGKIHGRE
;
A
#
# COMPACT_ATOMS: atom_id res chain seq x y z
N MET A 1 13.65 14.86 -20.21
CA MET A 1 13.75 14.56 -18.78
C MET A 1 12.39 14.61 -18.11
N GLU A 2 11.73 15.76 -17.94
CA GLU A 2 10.41 15.80 -17.27
C GLU A 2 9.28 15.08 -18.03
N ILE A 3 9.20 15.19 -19.37
CA ILE A 3 8.19 14.48 -20.19
C ILE A 3 8.32 12.96 -20.04
N GLU A 4 9.55 12.47 -19.99
CA GLU A 4 9.91 11.04 -19.87
C GLU A 4 9.48 10.47 -18.50
N GLU A 5 9.46 11.29 -17.45
CA GLU A 5 9.02 10.87 -16.11
C GLU A 5 7.50 10.70 -15.98
N ALA A 6 6.72 11.53 -16.67
CA ALA A 6 5.26 11.41 -16.69
C ALA A 6 4.80 10.21 -17.53
N GLU A 7 5.43 9.99 -18.69
CA GLU A 7 5.20 8.83 -19.54
C GLU A 7 5.57 7.54 -18.81
N ASN A 8 6.73 7.51 -18.14
CA ASN A 8 7.11 6.36 -17.33
C ASN A 8 6.10 6.10 -16.20
N MET A 9 5.61 7.14 -15.52
CA MET A 9 4.60 6.98 -14.48
C MET A 9 3.27 6.44 -15.03
N ASP A 10 2.81 6.93 -16.20
CA ASP A 10 1.61 6.41 -16.86
C ASP A 10 1.74 4.91 -17.14
N ILE A 11 2.90 4.48 -17.67
CA ILE A 11 3.22 3.07 -17.93
C ILE A 11 3.19 2.25 -16.64
N LEU A 12 3.85 2.71 -15.58
CA LEU A 12 3.93 1.99 -14.31
C LEU A 12 2.55 1.83 -13.64
N ILE A 13 1.73 2.88 -13.64
CA ILE A 13 0.36 2.81 -13.08
C ILE A 13 -0.50 1.87 -13.91
N ARG A 14 -0.50 2.00 -15.25
CA ARG A 14 -1.30 1.10 -16.12
C ARG A 14 -0.89 -0.35 -15.93
N ARG A 15 0.40 -0.66 -15.88
CA ARG A 15 0.91 -2.03 -15.65
C ARG A 15 0.44 -2.59 -14.30
N HIS A 16 0.50 -1.76 -13.25
CA HIS A 16 0.05 -2.14 -11.91
C HIS A 16 -1.45 -2.41 -11.83
N LEU A 17 -2.27 -1.56 -12.46
CA LEU A 17 -3.72 -1.73 -12.47
C LEU A 17 -4.16 -2.90 -13.37
N SER A 18 -3.55 -3.04 -14.55
CA SER A 18 -3.85 -4.14 -15.48
C SER A 18 -3.57 -5.51 -14.88
N SER A 19 -2.44 -5.69 -14.19
CA SER A 19 -2.08 -6.97 -13.56
C SER A 19 -3.03 -7.40 -12.44
N ARG A 20 -3.94 -6.51 -12.01
CA ARG A 20 -4.90 -6.74 -10.94
C ARG A 20 -6.36 -6.65 -11.40
N ASN A 21 -6.59 -6.45 -12.71
CA ASN A 21 -7.91 -6.22 -13.30
C ASN A 21 -8.62 -4.95 -12.78
N PHE A 22 -7.86 -3.89 -12.50
CA PHE A 22 -8.36 -2.57 -12.09
C PHE A 22 -8.19 -1.49 -13.16
N LEU A 23 -7.69 -1.83 -14.35
CA LEU A 23 -7.61 -0.90 -15.48
C LEU A 23 -8.79 -1.15 -16.43
N GLU A 24 -9.56 -0.11 -16.70
CA GLU A 24 -10.57 -0.18 -17.76
C GLU A 24 -9.92 -0.31 -19.15
N GLU A 25 -10.64 -0.91 -20.10
CA GLU A 25 -10.14 -1.09 -21.47
C GLU A 25 -9.84 0.27 -22.14
N HIS A 26 -10.63 1.30 -21.84
CA HIS A 26 -10.50 2.65 -22.38
C HIS A 26 -10.54 3.71 -21.28
N PRO A 27 -9.44 3.88 -20.50
CA PRO A 27 -9.40 4.85 -19.42
C PRO A 27 -9.65 6.26 -19.94
N CYS A 28 -10.52 7.01 -19.26
CA CYS A 28 -10.80 8.41 -19.59
C CYS A 28 -9.69 9.37 -19.12
N TRP A 29 -8.52 8.83 -18.76
CA TRP A 29 -7.41 9.57 -18.20
C TRP A 29 -6.05 9.10 -18.68
N GLN A 30 -5.08 9.98 -18.52
CA GLN A 30 -3.65 9.74 -18.73
C GLN A 30 -2.84 10.56 -17.73
N VAL A 31 -1.67 10.06 -17.34
CA VAL A 31 -0.73 10.84 -16.52
C VAL A 31 0.09 11.76 -17.42
N LYS A 32 0.16 13.04 -17.06
CA LYS A 32 0.99 14.05 -17.75
C LYS A 32 1.63 14.98 -16.73
N ASN A 33 2.61 15.76 -17.18
CA ASN A 33 3.13 16.88 -16.39
C ASN A 33 2.07 17.98 -16.23
N SER A 34 2.00 18.52 -15.03
CA SER A 34 1.13 19.63 -14.68
C SER A 34 1.91 20.92 -14.70
N SER A 35 1.31 21.97 -15.28
CA SER A 35 1.85 23.33 -15.19
C SER A 35 1.78 23.92 -13.78
N LEU A 36 1.00 23.31 -12.87
CA LEU A 36 0.91 23.74 -11.47
C LEU A 36 2.12 23.26 -10.67
N ASN A 37 2.36 21.94 -10.64
CA ASN A 37 3.53 21.29 -10.06
C ASN A 37 3.48 19.78 -10.35
N GLY A 38 4.61 19.18 -10.74
CA GLY A 38 4.79 17.74 -10.84
C GLY A 38 3.90 17.07 -11.89
N ARG A 39 3.31 15.93 -11.55
CA ARG A 39 2.45 15.12 -12.42
C ARG A 39 0.99 15.25 -12.00
N GLY A 40 0.10 15.12 -12.97
CA GLY A 40 -1.34 15.11 -12.75
C GLY A 40 -2.04 14.06 -13.61
N LEU A 41 -3.29 13.80 -13.26
CA LEU A 41 -4.20 12.97 -14.04
C LEU A 41 -5.04 13.89 -14.95
N PHE A 42 -4.99 13.66 -16.26
CA PHE A 42 -5.65 14.50 -17.26
C PHE A 42 -6.71 13.71 -18.02
N ALA A 43 -7.89 14.30 -18.20
CA ALA A 43 -8.94 13.70 -19.01
C ALA A 43 -8.48 13.51 -20.46
N THR A 44 -8.84 12.38 -21.07
CA THR A 44 -8.58 12.07 -22.50
C THR A 44 -9.80 12.32 -23.39
N ARG A 45 -10.96 12.57 -22.77
CA ARG A 45 -12.25 12.89 -23.39
C ARG A 45 -13.13 13.61 -22.38
N ASP A 46 -14.30 14.07 -22.81
CA ASP A 46 -15.33 14.56 -21.89
C ASP A 46 -15.81 13.44 -20.96
N ILE A 47 -16.03 13.79 -19.69
CA ILE A 47 -16.44 12.88 -18.61
C ILE A 47 -17.82 13.33 -18.12
N ALA A 48 -18.80 12.42 -18.13
CA ALA A 48 -20.15 12.73 -17.70
C ALA A 48 -20.24 12.80 -16.16
N LYS A 49 -21.24 13.53 -15.65
CA LYS A 49 -21.51 13.58 -14.21
C LYS A 49 -21.82 12.18 -13.68
N GLY A 50 -21.08 11.75 -12.65
CA GLY A 50 -21.27 10.44 -12.00
C GLY A 50 -20.55 9.29 -12.69
N GLU A 51 -19.79 9.57 -13.76
CA GLU A 51 -18.97 8.56 -14.43
C GLU A 51 -17.77 8.16 -13.56
N LEU A 52 -17.42 6.87 -13.58
CA LEU A 52 -16.23 6.36 -12.92
C LEU A 52 -14.98 6.82 -13.68
N ILE A 53 -14.16 7.65 -13.02
CA ILE A 53 -12.93 8.18 -13.63
C ILE A 53 -11.80 7.14 -13.55
N ALA A 54 -11.53 6.64 -12.35
CA ALA A 54 -10.44 5.70 -12.12
C ALA A 54 -10.75 4.79 -10.92
N THR A 55 -10.25 3.56 -11.01
CA THR A 55 -10.12 2.65 -9.89
C THR A 55 -8.65 2.42 -9.59
N ASP A 56 -8.31 2.31 -8.31
CA ASP A 56 -6.94 2.08 -7.88
C ASP A 56 -6.85 0.84 -7.00
N PHE A 57 -5.65 0.28 -6.90
CA PHE A 57 -5.34 -0.81 -6.00
C PHE A 57 -4.09 -0.47 -5.19
N PRO A 58 -4.11 -0.58 -3.84
CA PRO A 58 -2.97 -0.18 -3.03
C PRO A 58 -1.74 -1.03 -3.32
N VAL A 59 -0.58 -0.40 -3.54
CA VAL A 59 0.70 -1.12 -3.66
C VAL A 59 1.13 -1.68 -2.31
N ILE A 60 0.95 -0.89 -1.24
CA ILE A 60 1.14 -1.27 0.15
C ILE A 60 -0.07 -0.77 0.93
N ILE A 61 -0.62 -1.61 1.78
CA ILE A 61 -1.65 -1.28 2.75
C ILE A 61 -1.18 -1.75 4.12
N GLY A 62 -1.60 -1.10 5.19
CA GLY A 62 -1.32 -1.58 6.54
C GLY A 62 -1.80 -0.61 7.63
N PRO A 63 -1.61 -0.98 8.90
CA PRO A 63 -1.98 -0.14 10.04
C PRO A 63 -1.26 1.21 9.97
N ARG A 64 -1.93 2.28 10.40
CA ARG A 64 -1.30 3.58 10.55
C ARG A 64 -0.24 3.50 11.66
N CYS A 65 0.98 3.98 11.37
CA CYS A 65 2.06 4.08 12.34
C CYS A 65 1.79 5.27 13.27
N SER A 66 0.95 5.06 14.28
CA SER A 66 0.55 6.08 15.25
C SER A 66 0.15 5.43 16.57
N ASP A 67 0.53 6.05 17.68
CA ASP A 67 0.13 5.60 19.01
C ASP A 67 -1.39 5.67 19.24
N ALA A 68 -2.10 6.50 18.48
CA ALA A 68 -3.56 6.56 18.52
C ALA A 68 -4.24 5.41 17.74
N SER A 69 -3.47 4.59 17.03
CA SER A 69 -4.02 3.48 16.25
C SER A 69 -4.58 2.39 17.16
N SER A 70 -5.87 2.10 16.99
CA SER A 70 -6.53 0.98 17.68
C SER A 70 -5.88 -0.34 17.30
N PRO A 71 -5.79 -1.30 18.24
CA PRO A 71 -5.40 -2.67 17.92
C PRO A 71 -6.28 -3.24 16.80
N MET A 72 -5.66 -3.91 15.83
CA MET A 72 -6.37 -4.53 14.72
C MET A 72 -5.66 -5.80 14.24
N CYS A 73 -6.38 -6.68 13.57
CA CYS A 73 -5.74 -7.81 12.91
C CYS A 73 -4.89 -7.31 11.74
N ILE A 74 -3.62 -7.74 11.66
CA ILE A 74 -2.71 -7.31 10.60
C ILE A 74 -3.09 -7.79 9.19
N ASN A 75 -3.98 -8.77 9.10
CA ASN A 75 -4.37 -9.41 7.85
C ASN A 75 -5.68 -8.84 7.31
N CYS A 76 -6.74 -8.84 8.13
CA CYS A 76 -8.07 -8.43 7.71
C CYS A 76 -8.47 -7.02 8.19
N TYR A 77 -7.63 -6.35 8.97
CA TYR A 77 -7.83 -4.98 9.47
C TYR A 77 -9.03 -4.78 10.41
N LYS A 78 -9.66 -5.86 10.90
CA LYS A 78 -10.76 -5.75 11.87
C LYS A 78 -10.24 -5.24 13.23
N THR A 79 -10.89 -4.22 13.77
CA THR A 79 -10.56 -3.56 15.06
C THR A 79 -11.43 -4.04 16.21
N GLU A 80 -12.69 -4.36 15.95
CA GLU A 80 -13.66 -4.82 16.97
C GLU A 80 -13.67 -6.35 17.06
N CYS A 81 -12.52 -6.94 17.39
CA CYS A 81 -12.39 -8.38 17.57
C CYS A 81 -11.32 -8.72 18.59
N THR A 82 -11.41 -9.93 19.16
CA THR A 82 -10.34 -10.48 19.98
C THR A 82 -9.12 -10.74 19.10
N LEU A 83 -7.97 -10.25 19.56
CA LEU A 83 -6.68 -10.44 18.90
C LEU A 83 -5.81 -11.38 19.72
N PHE A 84 -5.14 -12.28 19.02
CA PHE A 84 -4.21 -13.24 19.58
C PHE A 84 -2.82 -12.98 19.00
N PRO A 85 -1.75 -13.17 19.78
CA PRO A 85 -0.41 -13.21 19.21
C PRO A 85 -0.31 -14.40 18.27
N CYS A 86 0.29 -14.20 17.10
CA CYS A 86 0.57 -15.32 16.19
C CYS A 86 1.42 -16.39 16.89
N GLU A 87 0.91 -17.63 16.91
CA GLU A 87 1.51 -18.75 17.64
C GLU A 87 2.88 -19.16 17.09
N LYS A 88 3.14 -18.81 15.83
CA LYS A 88 4.41 -19.09 15.15
C LYS A 88 5.55 -18.20 15.65
N GLY A 89 5.28 -17.24 16.54
CA GLY A 89 6.30 -16.47 17.25
C GLY A 89 6.82 -15.24 16.50
N CYS A 90 6.03 -14.67 15.57
CA CYS A 90 6.38 -13.39 14.93
C CYS A 90 5.93 -12.15 15.74
N GLY A 91 5.09 -12.32 16.76
CA GLY A 91 4.63 -11.24 17.64
C GLY A 91 3.53 -10.32 17.07
N LEU A 92 2.99 -10.61 15.88
CA LEU A 92 1.91 -9.82 15.27
C LEU A 92 0.51 -10.27 15.75
N PRO A 93 -0.46 -9.33 15.86
CA PRO A 93 -1.85 -9.65 16.22
C PRO A 93 -2.68 -10.21 15.07
N VAL A 94 -3.32 -11.35 15.28
CA VAL A 94 -4.28 -11.97 14.35
C VAL A 94 -5.61 -12.27 15.05
N CYS A 95 -6.72 -12.26 14.32
CA CYS A 95 -8.05 -12.50 14.92
C CYS A 95 -8.57 -13.93 14.75
N SER A 96 -7.84 -14.79 14.03
CA SER A 96 -8.27 -16.16 13.72
C SER A 96 -7.13 -16.97 13.10
N ASP A 97 -7.25 -18.30 13.14
CA ASP A 97 -6.36 -19.24 12.45
C ASP A 97 -6.31 -19.00 10.95
N VAL A 98 -7.42 -18.56 10.35
CA VAL A 98 -7.47 -18.20 8.93
C VAL A 98 -6.54 -17.02 8.64
N CYS A 99 -6.57 -15.98 9.48
CA CYS A 99 -5.67 -14.83 9.33
C CYS A 99 -4.21 -15.20 9.61
N GLU A 100 -3.96 -16.07 10.59
CA GLU A 100 -2.61 -16.58 10.88
C GLU A 100 -2.03 -17.43 9.74
N ASN A 101 -2.88 -18.13 8.99
CA ASN A 101 -2.45 -19.02 7.92
C ASN A 101 -2.60 -18.42 6.51
N SER A 102 -3.01 -17.15 6.42
CA SER A 102 -3.06 -16.38 5.19
C SER A 102 -1.70 -16.26 4.50
N ASN A 103 -1.69 -16.11 3.18
CA ASN A 103 -0.45 -16.00 2.41
C ASN A 103 0.22 -14.62 2.63
N GLU A 104 -0.59 -13.60 2.89
CA GLU A 104 -0.19 -12.25 3.23
C GLU A 104 0.62 -12.25 4.53
N HIS A 105 0.07 -12.85 5.59
CA HIS A 105 0.77 -12.94 6.87
C HIS A 105 2.02 -13.82 6.80
N LYS A 106 1.97 -14.98 6.13
CA LYS A 106 3.11 -15.93 6.07
C LYS A 106 4.42 -15.26 5.65
N LYS A 107 4.39 -14.38 4.66
CA LYS A 107 5.58 -13.67 4.17
C LYS A 107 6.23 -12.80 5.24
N GLU A 108 5.41 -12.02 5.94
CA GLU A 108 5.86 -11.14 7.04
C GLU A 108 6.29 -11.93 8.26
N CYS A 109 5.54 -12.99 8.58
CA CYS A 109 5.76 -13.88 9.72
C CYS A 109 7.17 -14.47 9.70
N GLU A 110 7.62 -14.99 8.55
CA GLU A 110 8.94 -15.58 8.39
C GLU A 110 10.10 -14.57 8.53
N ILE A 111 9.87 -13.30 8.20
CA ILE A 111 10.87 -12.25 8.38
C ILE A 111 10.94 -11.84 9.84
N LEU A 112 9.79 -11.53 10.44
CA LEU A 112 9.71 -11.03 11.80
C LEU A 112 10.16 -12.05 12.84
N LYS A 113 9.89 -13.35 12.64
CA LYS A 113 10.44 -14.41 13.52
C LYS A 113 11.97 -14.36 13.62
N LYS A 114 12.67 -14.03 12.53
CA LYS A 114 14.14 -13.97 12.52
C LYS A 114 14.68 -12.82 13.36
N TRP A 115 13.87 -11.80 13.63
CA TRP A 115 14.23 -10.69 14.50
C TRP A 115 14.12 -11.05 15.99
N GLN A 116 13.65 -12.26 16.31
CA GLN A 116 13.50 -12.78 17.66
C GLN A 116 12.78 -11.78 18.58
N PRO A 117 11.55 -11.35 18.22
CA PRO A 117 10.80 -10.43 19.05
C PRO A 117 10.56 -11.04 20.42
N LYS A 118 10.51 -10.19 21.46
CA LYS A 118 10.23 -10.63 22.83
C LYS A 118 8.90 -11.38 22.83
N ARG A 119 8.94 -12.63 23.29
CA ARG A 119 7.77 -13.49 23.42
C ARG A 119 7.14 -13.23 24.78
N ASP A 120 6.27 -12.24 24.86
CA ASP A 120 5.33 -12.14 25.97
C ASP A 120 4.01 -12.84 25.59
N SER A 121 3.05 -12.90 26.53
CA SER A 121 1.73 -13.48 26.29
C SER A 121 0.82 -12.59 25.44
N MET A 122 1.33 -11.45 24.96
CA MET A 122 0.61 -10.51 24.13
C MET A 122 1.29 -10.36 22.77
N TRP A 123 0.65 -9.63 21.87
CA TRP A 123 1.27 -9.18 20.63
C TRP A 123 1.89 -7.80 20.86
N LEU A 124 2.87 -7.44 20.03
CA LEU A 124 3.60 -6.17 20.16
C LEU A 124 3.01 -5.10 19.24
N LYS A 125 2.54 -4.00 19.81
CA LYS A 125 1.95 -2.89 19.05
C LYS A 125 2.98 -2.24 18.11
N GLU A 126 4.23 -2.17 18.55
CA GLU A 126 5.35 -1.64 17.78
C GLU A 126 5.59 -2.47 16.51
N LEU A 127 5.49 -3.80 16.62
CA LEU A 127 5.58 -4.68 15.45
C LEU A 127 4.41 -4.47 14.51
N MET A 128 3.18 -4.36 15.02
CA MET A 128 2.00 -4.03 14.22
C MET A 128 2.18 -2.73 13.44
N MET A 129 2.74 -1.68 14.07
CA MET A 129 3.03 -0.40 13.42
C MET A 129 4.13 -0.49 12.37
N SER A 130 5.08 -1.43 12.51
CA SER A 130 6.15 -1.65 11.54
C SER A 130 5.73 -2.42 10.28
N VAL A 131 4.53 -3.03 10.26
CA VAL A 131 4.10 -3.95 9.18
C VAL A 131 4.17 -3.30 7.80
N VAL A 132 3.81 -2.02 7.67
CA VAL A 132 3.89 -1.29 6.39
C VAL A 132 5.33 -1.24 5.87
N ALA A 133 6.31 -1.01 6.74
CA ALA A 133 7.72 -0.99 6.35
C ALA A 133 8.19 -2.40 5.94
N VAL A 134 7.82 -3.43 6.70
CA VAL A 134 8.12 -4.83 6.36
C VAL A 134 7.54 -5.21 5.00
N ARG A 135 6.27 -4.85 4.73
CA ARG A 135 5.61 -5.05 3.43
C ARG A 135 6.36 -4.35 2.30
N GLY A 136 6.82 -3.11 2.53
CA GLY A 136 7.64 -2.37 1.59
C GLY A 136 8.93 -3.11 1.21
N LEU A 137 9.60 -3.72 2.18
CA LEU A 137 10.80 -4.54 1.93
C LEU A 137 10.48 -5.82 1.12
N CYS A 138 9.27 -6.37 1.31
CA CYS A 138 8.80 -7.59 0.64
C CYS A 138 8.20 -7.38 -0.75
N LEU A 139 8.12 -6.14 -1.23
CA LEU A 139 7.62 -5.86 -2.57
C LEU A 139 8.50 -6.52 -3.65
N SER A 140 7.87 -6.93 -4.75
CA SER A 140 8.57 -7.30 -6.00
C SER A 140 9.35 -6.09 -6.54
N ASP A 141 10.36 -6.34 -7.36
CA ASP A 141 11.14 -5.26 -7.97
C ASP A 141 10.27 -4.32 -8.81
N GLU A 142 9.26 -4.86 -9.48
CA GLU A 142 8.25 -4.11 -10.23
C GLU A 142 7.44 -3.16 -9.33
N ASN A 143 6.95 -3.63 -8.18
CA ASN A 143 6.20 -2.79 -7.25
C ASN A 143 7.13 -1.79 -6.53
N LYS A 144 8.41 -2.15 -6.29
CA LYS A 144 9.42 -1.23 -5.75
C LYS A 144 9.71 -0.09 -6.73
N GLU A 145 9.78 -0.39 -8.03
CA GLU A 145 9.92 0.61 -9.08
C GLU A 145 8.75 1.60 -9.06
N LEU A 146 7.51 1.10 -9.03
CA LEU A 146 6.31 1.94 -8.93
C LEU A 146 6.34 2.82 -7.66
N VAL A 147 6.60 2.26 -6.48
CA VAL A 147 6.67 3.04 -5.23
C VAL A 147 7.75 4.11 -5.28
N LYS A 148 8.92 3.80 -5.87
CA LYS A 148 9.99 4.79 -6.06
C LYS A 148 9.56 5.90 -7.02
N ALA A 149 8.84 5.55 -8.09
CA ALA A 149 8.32 6.53 -9.04
C ALA A 149 7.26 7.44 -8.41
N LEU A 150 6.46 6.93 -7.45
CA LEU A 150 5.41 7.68 -6.75
C LEU A 150 5.93 8.70 -5.74
N LYS A 151 7.25 8.75 -5.51
CA LYS A 151 7.86 9.78 -4.65
C LYS A 151 7.48 11.18 -5.14
N GLY A 152 7.24 12.07 -4.18
CA GLY A 152 6.88 13.45 -4.44
C GLY A 152 7.98 14.19 -5.20
N HIS A 153 7.57 15.17 -6.00
CA HIS A 153 8.47 16.05 -6.72
C HIS A 153 9.03 17.15 -5.82
N GLU A 154 10.28 17.53 -6.04
CA GLU A 154 10.88 18.69 -5.39
C GLU A 154 10.29 19.97 -6.02
N GLY A 155 9.28 20.56 -5.36
CA GLY A 155 8.60 21.75 -5.85
C GLY A 155 7.85 22.49 -4.75
N LYS A 156 7.33 23.68 -5.05
CA LYS A 156 6.53 24.45 -4.09
C LYS A 156 5.29 23.64 -3.71
N ILE A 157 5.06 23.49 -2.40
CA ILE A 157 3.90 22.79 -1.87
C ILE A 157 2.67 23.68 -2.07
N HIS A 158 1.71 23.24 -2.90
CA HIS A 158 0.50 23.99 -3.26
C HIS A 158 -0.76 23.57 -2.48
N GLY A 159 -0.62 22.82 -1.38
CA GLY A 159 -1.71 22.40 -0.49
C GLY A 159 -1.18 21.96 0.88
N ARG A 160 -2.04 21.85 1.90
CA ARG A 160 -1.69 21.22 3.18
C ARG A 160 -2.49 19.93 3.32
N GLU A 161 -1.84 18.84 3.72
CA GLU A 161 -2.52 17.62 4.19
C GLU A 161 -3.20 17.85 5.54
#